data_AF-A0A511E1M8-F1
#
_entry.id   AF-A0A511E1M8-F1
#
_cell.length_a   1.000
_cell.length_b   1.000
_cell.length_c   1.000
_cell.angle_alpha   90.00
_cell.angle_beta   90.00
_cell.angle_gamma   90.00
#
_symmetry.space_group_name_H-M   'P 1'
#
loop_
_entity.id
_entity.type
_entity.pdbx_description
1 polymer ?
#
loop_
_entity_poly.entity_id
_entity_poly.type
_entity_poly.pdbx_seq_one_letter_code
_entity_poly.pdbx_strand_id
1 'polypeptide(L)' 'MEFKTNEQLMLYRWHVRFGTNKKALANMIGISNTTVNNVMSGKPFGFETKYKIDEFLKDNDDMVAFLK' A
#
# COMPACT_ATOMS: atom_id res chain seq x y z
N MET A 1 -11.35 7.40 -8.61
CA MET A 1 -10.01 6.77 -8.58
C MET A 1 -10.22 5.28 -8.81
N GLU A 2 -9.62 4.69 -9.82
CA GLU A 2 -9.77 3.27 -10.16
C GLU A 2 -8.47 2.53 -9.83
N PHE A 3 -8.54 1.47 -9.03
CA PHE A 3 -7.39 0.67 -8.63
C PHE A 3 -7.19 -0.47 -9.63
N LYS A 4 -5.95 -0.63 -10.13
CA LYS A 4 -5.61 -1.64 -11.14
C LYS A 4 -5.12 -2.95 -10.53
N THR A 5 -4.73 -2.94 -9.25
CA THR A 5 -4.29 -4.14 -8.52
C THR A 5 -4.84 -4.16 -7.10
N ASN A 6 -4.90 -5.36 -6.51
CA ASN A 6 -5.33 -5.53 -5.12
C ASN A 6 -4.41 -4.81 -4.15
N GLU A 7 -3.10 -4.78 -4.40
CA GLU A 7 -2.12 -4.10 -3.57
C GLU A 7 -2.40 -2.59 -3.49
N GLN A 8 -2.77 -1.96 -4.61
CA GLN A 8 -3.15 -0.54 -4.61
C GLN A 8 -4.42 -0.31 -3.78
N LEU A 9 -5.43 -1.16 -3.96
CA LEU A 9 -6.69 -1.07 -3.22
C LEU A 9 -6.47 -1.26 -1.72
N MET A 10 -5.73 -2.30 -1.33
CA MET A 10 -5.48 -2.65 0.06
C MET A 10 -4.61 -1.59 0.75
N LEU A 11 -3.58 -1.11 0.07
CA LEU A 11 -2.74 -0.05 0.59
C LEU A 11 -3.53 1.26 0.77
N TYR A 12 -4.42 1.59 -0.17
CA TYR A 12 -5.30 2.75 -0.05
C TYR A 12 -6.26 2.62 1.14
N ARG A 13 -6.89 1.46 1.31
CA ARG A 13 -7.77 1.18 2.46
C ARG A 13 -7.03 1.33 3.79
N TRP A 14 -5.80 0.81 3.87
CA TRP A 14 -4.95 0.95 5.05
C TRP A 14 -4.65 2.43 5.35
N HIS A 15 -4.19 3.18 4.34
CA HIS A 15 -3.92 4.61 4.45
C HIS A 15 -5.10 5.41 5.01
N VAL A 16 -6.30 5.17 4.46
CA VAL A 16 -7.53 5.86 4.87
C VAL A 16 -7.93 5.46 6.29
N ARG A 17 -7.86 4.17 6.64
CA ARG A 17 -8.28 3.67 7.96
C ARG A 17 -7.44 4.23 9.09
N PHE A 18 -6.13 4.30 8.92
CA PHE A 18 -5.20 4.73 9.97
C PHE A 18 -4.85 6.22 9.89
N GLY A 19 -5.40 6.96 8.91
CA GLY A 19 -5.10 8.37 8.72
C GLY A 19 -3.60 8.68 8.58
N THR A 20 -2.80 7.68 8.17
CA THR A 20 -1.34 7.79 8.17
C THR A 20 -0.90 8.61 6.98
N ASN A 21 -0.07 9.63 7.17
CA ASN A 21 0.43 10.39 6.02
C ASN A 21 1.29 9.49 5.08
N LYS A 22 1.33 9.82 3.79
CA LYS A 22 1.99 8.98 2.77
C LYS A 22 3.50 8.81 3.00
N LYS A 23 4.15 9.77 3.67
CA LYS A 23 5.57 9.69 4.01
C LYS A 23 5.84 8.64 5.10
N ALA A 24 5.01 8.60 6.13
CA ALA A 24 5.07 7.59 7.18
C ALA A 24 4.75 6.20 6.61
N LEU A 25 3.75 6.11 5.74
CA LEU A 25 3.42 4.87 5.05
C LEU A 25 4.57 4.35 4.19
N ALA A 26 5.26 5.24 3.46
CA ALA A 26 6.43 4.90 2.67
C ALA A 26 7.57 4.34 3.54
N ASN A 27 7.82 4.96 4.69
CA ASN A 27 8.80 4.48 5.66
C ASN A 27 8.45 3.10 6.23
N MET A 28 7.17 2.85 6.55
CA MET A 28 6.71 1.56 7.08
C MET A 28 6.88 0.41 6.08
N ILE A 29 6.64 0.66 4.79
CA ILE A 29 6.77 -0.33 3.72
C ILE A 29 8.23 -0.48 3.25
N GLY A 30 9.11 0.49 3.58
CA GLY A 30 10.48 0.51 3.08
C GLY A 30 10.59 0.87 1.59
N ILE A 31 9.73 1.76 1.10
CA ILE A 31 9.77 2.32 -0.26
C ILE A 31 9.80 3.85 -0.23
N SER A 32 10.08 4.48 -1.37
CA SER A 32 10.12 5.94 -1.45
C SER A 32 8.71 6.56 -1.36
N ASN A 33 8.61 7.79 -0.84
CA ASN A 33 7.36 8.55 -0.83
C ASN A 33 6.80 8.78 -2.25
N THR A 34 7.68 8.93 -3.25
CA THR A 34 7.29 9.01 -4.66
C THR A 34 6.65 7.70 -5.14
N THR A 35 7.21 6.56 -4.73
CA THR A 35 6.66 5.24 -5.03
C THR A 35 5.28 5.07 -4.43
N VAL A 36 5.08 5.37 -3.14
CA VAL A 36 3.75 5.34 -2.51
C VAL A 36 2.76 6.23 -3.24
N ASN A 37 3.15 7.46 -3.58
CA ASN A 37 2.28 8.36 -4.35
C ASN A 37 1.88 7.76 -5.70
N ASN A 38 2.81 7.14 -6.42
CA ASN A 38 2.54 6.51 -7.70
C ASN A 38 1.59 5.31 -7.55
N VAL A 39 1.85 4.42 -6.58
CA VAL A 39 0.99 3.27 -6.26
C VAL A 39 -0.43 3.74 -5.93
N MET A 40 -0.54 4.72 -5.03
CA MET A 40 -1.83 5.30 -4.61
C MET A 40 -2.55 6.09 -5.71
N SER A 41 -1.84 6.49 -6.76
CA SER A 41 -2.41 7.17 -7.93
C SER A 41 -2.77 6.21 -9.07
N GLY A 42 -2.67 4.88 -8.84
CA GLY A 42 -2.98 3.88 -9.86
C GLY A 42 -1.90 3.71 -10.93
N LYS A 43 -0.72 4.32 -10.76
CA LYS A 43 0.39 4.14 -11.70
C LYS A 43 0.98 2.73 -11.57
N PRO A 44 1.50 2.16 -12.67
CA PRO A 44 2.22 0.89 -12.61
C PRO A 44 3.44 0.97 -11.69
N PHE A 45 3.76 -0.14 -11.04
CA PHE A 45 4.94 -0.30 -10.20
C PHE A 45 5.59 -1.67 -10.46
N GLY A 46 6.89 -1.75 -10.24
CA GLY A 46 7.66 -2.96 -10.50
C GLY A 46 7.48 -4.04 -9.44
N PHE A 47 8.04 -5.22 -9.73
CA PHE A 47 7.97 -6.40 -8.87
C PHE A 47 8.49 -6.14 -7.44
N GLU A 48 9.61 -5.42 -7.28
CA GLU A 48 10.17 -5.13 -5.95
C GLU A 48 9.21 -4.32 -5.08
N THR A 49 8.52 -3.33 -5.67
CA THR A 49 7.52 -2.53 -4.96
C THR A 49 6.32 -3.40 -4.58
N LYS A 50 5.88 -4.28 -5.48
CA LYS A 50 4.80 -5.23 -5.19
C LYS A 50 5.17 -6.12 -4.00
N TYR A 51 6.36 -6.72 -4.03
CA TYR A 51 6.87 -7.61 -2.98
C TYR A 51 6.86 -6.93 -1.60
N LYS A 52 7.38 -5.70 -1.51
CA LYS A 52 7.39 -4.95 -0.24
C LYS A 52 6.00 -4.60 0.27
N ILE A 53 5.07 -4.26 -0.63
CA ILE A 53 3.67 -4.01 -0.26
C ILE A 53 3.01 -5.31 0.22
N ASP A 54 3.25 -6.43 -0.46
CA ASP A 54 2.71 -7.73 -0.06
C ASP A 54 3.24 -8.17 1.32
N GLU A 55 4.54 -8.02 1.58
CA GLU A 55 5.14 -8.27 2.90
C GLU A 55 4.51 -7.38 3.97
N PHE A 56 4.42 -6.07 3.71
CA PHE A 56 3.78 -5.14 4.63
C PHE A 56 2.32 -5.53 4.92
N LEU A 57 1.54 -5.87 3.90
CA LEU A 57 0.15 -6.26 4.06
C LEU A 57 0.01 -7.59 4.81
N LYS A 58 0.91 -8.54 4.59
CA LYS A 58 0.96 -9.83 5.29
C LYS A 58 1.39 -9.68 6.74
N ASP A 59 2.34 -8.81 7.06
CA ASP A 59 2.70 -8.53 8.46
C ASP A 59 1.58 -7.81 9.22
N ASN A 60 0.62 -7.27 8.47
CA ASN A 60 -0.60 -6.66 8.96
C ASN A 60 -1.84 -7.52 8.59
N ASP A 61 -1.70 -8.84 8.36
CA ASP A 61 -2.78 -9.71 7.83
C ASP A 61 -4.02 -9.72 8.73
N ASP A 62 -3.84 -9.58 10.05
CA ASP A 62 -4.96 -9.46 11.01
C ASP A 62 -5.90 -8.28 10.66
N MET A 63 -5.36 -7.24 10.01
CA MET A 63 -6.12 -6.09 9.51
C MET A 63 -6.71 -6.32 8.11
N VAL A 64 -6.08 -7.16 7.27
CA VAL A 64 -6.54 -7.52 5.92
C VAL A 64 -7.69 -8.53 5.99
N ALA A 65 -7.63 -9.48 6.92
CA ALA A 65 -8.63 -10.52 7.13
C ALA A 65 -10.01 -9.96 7.56
N PHE A 66 -10.05 -8.80 8.23
CA PHE A 66 -11.30 -8.13 8.65
C PHE A 66 -12.01 -7.35 7.51
N LEU A 67 -11.43 -7.33 6.31
CA LEU A 67 -11.94 -6.62 5.14
C LEU A 67 -12.57 -7.53 4.06
N LYS A 68 -12.64 -8.85 4.32
CA LYS A 68 -13.44 -9.83 3.57
C LYS A 68 -14.83 -9.97 4.20
#